data_AF-A0A3A8W5G2-F1
#
_entry.id   AF-A0A3A8W5G2-F1
#
_cell.length_a   1.000
_cell.length_b   1.000
_cell.length_c   1.000
_cell.angle_alpha   90.00
_cell.angle_beta   90.00
_cell.angle_gamma   90.00
#
_symmetry.space_group_name_H-M   'P 1'
#
loop_
_entity.id
_entity.type
_entity.pdbx_description
1 polymer ?
#
loop_
_entity_poly.entity_id
_entity_poly.type
_entity_poly.pdbx_seq_one_letter_code
_entity_poly.pdbx_strand_id
1 'polypeptide(L)'
;MEIKTCRECRRLFNYLSGDNLCPECKKKLEKKFQEVKEYIRDHENVVINQISKDCKVSISQIKIWIREDRLHATDEESVCCHCENCGMSIPFGNFCNICKYQLINKIENAFEVDKLQKDTKPKKDSPKMRFIHH
;
A
#
# COMPACT_ATOMS: atom_id res chain seq x y z
N MET A 1 -23.72 -5.45 -2.54
CA MET A 1 -23.77 -4.51 -1.40
C MET A 1 -24.18 -5.32 -0.18
N GLU A 2 -23.32 -5.41 0.82
CA GLU A 2 -23.55 -6.17 2.05
C GLU A 2 -23.69 -5.20 3.22
N ILE A 3 -24.65 -5.42 4.10
CA ILE A 3 -24.78 -4.63 5.33
C ILE A 3 -23.99 -5.34 6.42
N LYS A 4 -23.04 -4.64 7.07
CA LYS A 4 -22.23 -5.18 8.16
C LYS A 4 -22.35 -4.32 9.41
N THR A 5 -21.99 -4.91 10.55
CA THR A 5 -21.91 -4.22 11.84
C THR A 5 -20.51 -3.65 12.05
N CYS A 6 -20.42 -2.36 12.39
CA CYS A 6 -19.13 -1.71 12.67
C CYS A 6 -18.48 -2.27 13.93
N ARG A 7 -17.18 -2.61 13.85
CA ARG A 7 -16.41 -3.12 15.00
C ARG A 7 -16.29 -2.09 16.14
N GLU A 8 -16.25 -0.81 15.82
CA GLU A 8 -16.00 0.25 16.81
C GLU A 8 -17.28 0.80 17.44
N CYS A 9 -18.28 1.18 16.64
CA CYS A 9 -19.52 1.77 17.16
C CYS A 9 -20.73 0.83 17.16
N ARG A 10 -20.60 -0.40 16.64
CA ARG A 10 -21.66 -1.40 16.49
C ARG A 10 -22.89 -0.98 15.68
N ARG A 11 -22.82 0.12 14.93
CA ARG A 11 -23.87 0.53 13.99
C ARG A 11 -23.82 -0.33 12.72
N LEU A 12 -24.98 -0.55 12.12
CA LEU A 12 -25.10 -1.15 10.79
C LEU A 12 -24.69 -0.14 9.72
N PHE A 13 -23.92 -0.57 8.72
CA PHE A 13 -23.49 0.27 7.61
C PHE A 13 -23.34 -0.56 6.33
N ASN A 14 -23.40 0.11 5.18
CA ASN A 14 -23.15 -0.54 3.89
C ASN A 14 -21.64 -0.76 3.72
N TYR A 15 -21.23 -2.02 3.61
CA TYR A 15 -19.85 -2.43 3.44
C TYR A 15 -19.47 -2.33 1.95
N LEU A 16 -18.50 -1.46 1.66
CA LEU A 16 -17.96 -1.27 0.32
C LEU A 16 -16.76 -2.19 0.09
N SER A 17 -15.68 -1.99 0.86
CA SER A 17 -14.43 -2.77 0.83
C SER A 17 -13.53 -2.35 1.99
N GLY A 18 -12.63 -3.24 2.43
CA GLY A 18 -11.62 -2.95 3.47
C GLY A 18 -12.05 -3.40 4.88
N ASP A 19 -11.73 -2.62 5.90
CA ASP A 19 -12.07 -2.97 7.29
C ASP A 19 -13.57 -2.91 7.58
N ASN A 20 -14.00 -3.69 8.57
CA ASN A 20 -15.37 -3.66 9.11
C ASN A 20 -15.62 -2.40 9.99
N LEU A 21 -15.36 -1.23 9.43
CA LEU A 21 -15.48 0.09 10.05
C LEU A 21 -16.45 0.97 9.25
N CYS A 22 -17.42 1.57 9.93
CA CYS A 22 -18.37 2.47 9.28
C CYS A 22 -17.65 3.78 8.84
N PRO A 23 -18.21 4.53 7.87
CA PRO A 23 -17.59 5.75 7.38
C PRO A 23 -17.36 6.82 8.45
N GLU A 24 -18.21 6.89 9.49
CA GLU A 24 -18.01 7.83 10.61
C GLU A 24 -16.80 7.44 11.47
N CYS A 25 -16.67 6.17 11.84
CA CYS A 25 -15.54 5.68 12.62
C CYS A 25 -14.24 5.76 11.82
N LYS A 26 -14.28 5.47 10.51
CA LYS A 26 -13.12 5.68 9.63
C LYS A 26 -12.65 7.13 9.64
N LYS A 27 -13.57 8.11 9.52
CA LYS A 27 -13.24 9.54 9.62
C LYS A 27 -12.67 9.92 10.98
N LYS A 28 -13.19 9.36 12.10
CA LYS A 28 -12.64 9.59 13.44
C LYS A 28 -11.22 9.04 13.58
N LEU A 29 -10.97 7.87 13.00
CA LEU A 29 -9.65 7.25 12.99
C LEU A 29 -8.65 8.09 12.17
N GLU A 30 -9.08 8.63 11.03
CA GLU A 30 -8.26 9.55 10.23
C GLU A 30 -7.94 10.85 10.95
N LYS A 31 -8.89 11.41 11.72
CA LYS A 31 -8.61 12.59 12.57
C LYS A 31 -7.51 12.30 13.59
N LYS A 32 -7.62 11.19 14.31
CA LYS A 32 -6.59 10.77 15.27
C LYS A 32 -5.23 10.53 14.61
N PHE A 33 -5.23 9.96 13.40
CA PHE A 33 -4.01 9.78 12.63
C PHE A 33 -3.33 11.12 12.32
N GLN A 34 -4.11 12.15 11.97
CA GLN A 34 -3.58 13.49 11.74
C GLN A 34 -3.00 14.10 13.02
N GLU A 35 -3.69 13.96 14.16
CA GLU A 35 -3.19 14.40 15.47
C GLU A 35 -1.84 13.74 15.82
N VAL A 36 -1.74 12.42 15.60
CA VAL A 36 -0.49 11.66 15.82
C VAL A 36 0.63 12.14 14.89
N LYS A 37 0.30 12.44 13.62
CA LYS A 37 1.27 12.94 12.65
C LYS A 37 1.81 14.32 13.04
N GLU A 38 0.96 15.19 13.58
CA GLU A 38 1.40 16.48 14.12
C GLU A 38 2.28 16.31 15.35
N TYR A 39 1.92 15.39 16.25
CA TYR A 39 2.73 15.06 17.43
C TYR A 39 4.14 14.57 17.07
N ILE A 40 4.27 13.68 16.07
CA ILE A 40 5.58 13.21 15.59
C ILE A 40 6.39 14.32 14.89
N ARG A 41 5.72 15.35 14.34
CA ARG A 41 6.44 16.49 13.76
C ARG A 41 6.98 17.44 14.82
N ASP A 42 6.26 17.60 15.93
CA ASP A 42 6.65 18.48 17.04
C ASP A 42 7.74 17.85 17.91
N HIS A 43 7.78 16.51 17.98
CA HIS A 43 8.76 15.76 18.76
C HIS A 43 9.63 14.88 17.87
N GLU A 44 10.94 15.14 17.84
CA GLU A 44 11.90 14.26 17.17
C GLU A 44 12.14 12.98 18.02
N ASN A 45 12.22 11.82 17.35
CA ASN A 45 12.50 10.50 17.96
C ASN A 45 11.47 10.01 18.99
N VAL A 46 10.19 10.13 18.68
CA VAL A 46 9.11 9.64 19.55
C VAL A 46 8.96 8.12 19.51
N VAL A 47 8.96 7.51 20.69
CA VAL A 47 8.71 6.08 20.87
C VAL A 47 7.21 5.76 20.75
N ILE A 48 6.86 4.60 20.18
CA ILE A 48 5.47 4.16 19.98
C ILE A 48 4.65 4.21 21.30
N ASN A 49 5.26 3.83 22.41
CA ASN A 49 4.61 3.84 23.73
C ASN A 49 4.23 5.24 24.19
N GLN A 50 5.03 6.25 23.85
CA GLN A 50 4.75 7.64 24.20
C GLN A 50 3.61 8.19 23.35
N ILE A 51 3.65 7.97 22.04
CA ILE A 51 2.56 8.30 21.11
C ILE A 51 1.23 7.71 21.60
N SER A 52 1.23 6.45 22.04
CA SER A 52 0.03 5.79 22.54
C SER A 52 -0.57 6.49 23.77
N LYS A 53 0.27 6.96 24.69
CA LYS A 53 -0.15 7.66 25.91
C LYS A 53 -0.68 9.07 25.60
N ASP A 54 0.08 9.84 24.83
CA ASP A 54 -0.24 11.25 24.55
C ASP A 54 -1.44 11.39 23.60
N CYS A 55 -1.43 10.65 22.49
CA CYS A 55 -2.48 10.73 21.47
C CYS A 55 -3.69 9.82 21.76
N LYS A 56 -3.70 9.08 22.88
CA LYS A 56 -4.78 8.15 23.29
C LYS A 56 -5.25 7.24 22.14
N VAL A 57 -4.27 6.62 21.50
CA VAL A 57 -4.41 5.64 20.43
C VAL A 57 -3.77 4.32 20.85
N SER A 58 -4.35 3.20 20.42
CA SER A 58 -3.82 1.88 20.78
C SER A 58 -2.52 1.59 20.04
N ILE A 59 -1.58 0.92 20.72
CA ILE A 59 -0.31 0.48 20.13
C ILE A 59 -0.54 -0.37 18.87
N SER A 60 -1.56 -1.25 18.90
CA SER A 60 -1.93 -2.06 17.74
C SER A 60 -2.30 -1.20 16.52
N GLN A 61 -3.02 -0.09 16.73
CA GLN A 61 -3.39 0.82 15.65
C GLN A 61 -2.16 1.55 15.08
N ILE A 62 -1.25 1.99 15.95
CA ILE A 62 0.00 2.63 15.52
C ILE A 62 0.84 1.66 14.68
N LYS A 63 0.97 0.39 15.12
CA LYS A 63 1.65 -0.67 14.36
C LYS A 63 1.02 -0.94 12.99
N ILE A 64 -0.31 -0.86 12.87
CA ILE A 64 -1.00 -0.96 11.58
C ILE A 64 -0.58 0.20 10.67
N TRP A 65 -0.56 1.45 11.17
CA TRP A 65 -0.15 2.60 10.37
C TRP A 65 1.32 2.55 9.93
N ILE A 66 2.21 1.99 10.74
CA ILE A 66 3.61 1.75 10.37
C ILE A 66 3.71 0.67 9.28
N ARG A 67 2.92 -0.42 9.39
CA ARG A 67 2.87 -1.47 8.37
C ARG A 67 2.32 -0.96 7.04
N GLU A 68 1.31 -0.09 7.09
CA GLU A 68 0.73 0.58 5.92
C GLU A 68 1.66 1.64 5.29
N ASP A 69 2.88 1.85 5.81
CA ASP A 69 3.84 2.88 5.36
C ASP A 69 3.27 4.31 5.50
N ARG A 70 2.26 4.49 6.36
CA ARG A 70 1.58 5.78 6.57
C ARG A 70 2.21 6.60 7.69
N LEU A 71 2.94 5.95 8.60
CA LEU A 71 3.55 6.56 9.77
C LEU A 71 4.99 6.10 9.93
N HIS A 72 5.93 7.05 10.02
CA HIS A 72 7.33 6.76 10.35
C HIS A 72 7.58 7.23 11.77
N ALA A 73 7.88 6.29 12.67
CA ALA A 73 8.29 6.57 14.03
C ALA A 73 9.63 5.87 14.29
N THR A 74 10.50 6.49 15.08
CA THR A 74 11.79 5.92 15.48
C THR A 74 11.54 4.98 16.65
N ASP A 75 11.77 3.68 16.44
CA ASP A 75 11.77 2.71 17.53
C ASP A 75 13.21 2.21 17.68
N GLU A 76 13.85 2.44 18.83
CA GLU A 76 15.21 1.98 19.11
C GLU A 76 15.31 0.44 19.14
N GLU A 77 14.19 -0.28 19.24
CA GLU A 77 14.10 -1.74 19.28
C GLU A 77 13.47 -2.29 17.99
N SER A 78 14.03 -1.80 16.87
CA SER A 78 13.47 -1.63 15.51
C SER A 78 13.07 -2.90 14.73
N VAL A 79 12.33 -3.84 15.34
CA VAL A 79 11.77 -5.00 14.64
C VAL A 79 10.29 -5.14 14.93
N CYS A 80 9.44 -4.47 14.14
CA CYS A 80 7.99 -4.60 14.27
C CYS A 80 7.32 -5.46 13.18
N CYS A 81 8.05 -5.80 12.11
CA CYS A 81 7.50 -6.49 10.95
C CYS A 81 8.53 -7.41 10.29
N HIS A 82 8.02 -8.37 9.52
CA HIS A 82 8.81 -9.30 8.73
C HIS A 82 8.47 -9.10 7.26
N CYS A 83 9.46 -9.22 6.38
CA CYS A 83 9.27 -9.16 4.94
C CYS A 83 8.35 -10.29 4.46
N GLU A 84 7.29 -9.97 3.73
CA GLU A 84 6.39 -11.00 3.19
C GLU A 84 7.07 -11.90 2.14
N ASN A 85 8.13 -11.41 1.49
CA ASN A 85 8.84 -12.18 0.46
C ASN A 85 9.99 -13.03 1.01
N CYS A 86 10.76 -12.54 1.98
CA CYS A 86 11.96 -13.23 2.48
C CYS A 86 11.98 -13.51 4.00
N GLY A 87 10.98 -13.03 4.75
CA GLY A 87 10.90 -13.23 6.19
C GLY A 87 11.89 -12.43 7.03
N MET A 88 12.78 -11.64 6.43
CA MET A 88 13.72 -10.79 7.15
C MET A 88 12.99 -9.79 8.05
N SER A 89 13.49 -9.58 9.26
CA SER A 89 13.05 -8.53 10.18
C SER A 89 13.27 -7.14 9.59
N ILE A 90 12.21 -6.33 9.51
CA ILE A 90 12.24 -4.97 8.97
C ILE A 90 11.75 -4.00 10.07
N PRO A 91 12.33 -2.80 10.17
CA PRO A 91 11.82 -1.76 11.06
C PRO A 91 10.44 -1.21 10.65
N PHE A 92 10.13 -1.13 9.34
CA PHE A 92 8.85 -0.63 8.83
C PHE A 92 8.51 -1.17 7.43
N GLY A 93 7.22 -1.19 7.08
CA GLY A 93 6.71 -1.64 5.77
C GLY A 93 6.55 -3.16 5.60
N ASN A 94 6.03 -3.57 4.44
CA ASN A 94 5.73 -4.99 4.13
C ASN A 94 6.89 -5.75 3.47
N PHE A 95 7.75 -5.05 2.73
CA PHE A 95 8.87 -5.63 1.99
C PHE A 95 10.17 -4.94 2.39
N CYS A 96 11.25 -5.71 2.55
CA CYS A 96 12.56 -5.14 2.82
C CYS A 96 13.07 -4.40 1.56
N ASN A 97 14.02 -3.47 1.74
CA ASN A 97 14.55 -2.68 0.64
C ASN A 97 15.05 -3.55 -0.52
N ILE A 98 15.71 -4.67 -0.21
CA ILE A 98 16.21 -5.63 -1.21
C ILE A 98 15.06 -6.19 -2.06
N CYS A 99 13.98 -6.67 -1.41
CA CYS A 99 12.84 -7.22 -2.11
C CYS A 99 12.06 -6.14 -2.90
N LYS A 100 11.99 -4.90 -2.38
CA LYS A 100 11.42 -3.76 -3.11
C LYS A 100 12.19 -3.50 -4.42
N TYR A 101 13.53 -3.42 -4.37
CA TYR A 101 14.35 -3.22 -5.56
C TYR A 101 14.22 -4.37 -6.57
N GLN A 102 14.20 -5.62 -6.10
CA GLN A 102 14.01 -6.78 -6.97
C GLN A 102 12.64 -6.76 -7.66
N LEU A 103 11.59 -6.33 -6.96
CA LEU A 103 10.25 -6.21 -7.52
C LEU A 103 10.20 -5.12 -8.60
N ILE A 104 10.76 -3.94 -8.33
CA ILE A 104 10.84 -2.83 -9.27
C ILE A 104 11.59 -3.25 -10.54
N ASN A 105 12.77 -3.85 -10.39
CA ASN A 105 13.54 -4.33 -11.54
C ASN A 105 12.76 -5.36 -12.37
N LYS A 106 12.05 -6.30 -11.76
CA LYS A 106 11.23 -7.28 -12.50
C LYS A 106 10.11 -6.60 -13.29
N ILE A 107 9.48 -5.58 -12.71
CA ILE A 107 8.41 -4.81 -13.35
C ILE A 107 8.98 -4.01 -14.53
N GLU A 108 10.09 -3.31 -14.35
CA GLU A 108 10.75 -2.53 -15.42
C GLU A 108 11.14 -3.43 -16.59
N ASN A 109 11.79 -4.56 -16.32
CA ASN A 109 12.12 -5.54 -17.35
C ASN A 109 10.87 -6.03 -18.09
N ALA A 110 9.77 -6.31 -17.38
CA ALA A 110 8.51 -6.75 -18.00
C ALA A 110 7.92 -5.70 -18.97
N PHE A 111 8.04 -4.41 -18.64
CA PHE A 111 7.61 -3.32 -19.53
C PHE A 111 8.52 -3.13 -20.75
N GLU A 112 9.81 -3.43 -20.63
CA GLU A 112 10.74 -3.37 -21.76
C GLU A 112 10.50 -4.51 -22.77
N VAL A 113 10.17 -5.72 -22.30
CA VAL A 113 9.83 -6.84 -23.21
C VAL A 113 8.54 -6.59 -24.00
N ASP A 114 7.55 -5.91 -23.41
CA ASP A 114 6.28 -5.59 -24.09
C ASP A 114 6.46 -4.58 -25.24
N LYS A 115 7.46 -3.69 -25.13
CA LYS A 115 7.81 -2.76 -26.21
C LYS A 115 8.42 -3.49 -27.42
N LEU A 116 9.28 -4.47 -27.19
CA LEU A 116 9.95 -5.24 -28.24
C LEU A 116 9.01 -6.21 -29.00
N GLN A 117 7.88 -6.60 -28.40
CA GLN A 117 6.92 -7.52 -29.03
C GLN A 117 5.91 -6.83 -29.96
N LYS A 118 5.86 -5.48 -30.01
CA LYS A 118 4.94 -4.75 -30.90
C LYS A 118 5.47 -4.51 -32.31
N ASP A 119 6.74 -4.83 -32.59
CA ASP A 119 7.38 -4.56 -33.88
C ASP A 119 7.27 -5.70 -34.92
N THR A 120 6.78 -6.88 -34.55
CA THR A 120 6.58 -7.98 -35.51
C THR A 120 5.14 -8.01 -36.03
N LYS A 121 4.70 -6.95 -36.71
CA LYS A 121 3.59 -7.10 -37.67
C LYS A 121 4.19 -7.65 -38.98
N PRO A 122 3.81 -8.86 -39.44
CA PRO A 122 4.24 -9.32 -40.75
C PRO A 122 3.65 -8.37 -41.81
N LYS A 123 4.53 -7.75 -42.62
CA LYS A 123 4.11 -6.95 -43.78
C LYS A 123 3.34 -7.88 -44.71
N LYS A 124 2.02 -7.68 -44.80
CA LYS A 124 1.14 -8.44 -45.68
C LYS A 124 1.40 -7.97 -47.11
N ASP A 125 2.01 -8.83 -47.92
CA ASP A 125 2.19 -8.65 -49.36
C ASP A 125 0.84 -8.30 -50.00
N SER A 126 0.76 -7.11 -50.59
CA SER A 126 -0.43 -6.62 -51.29
C SER A 126 -0.60 -7.38 -52.61
N PRO A 127 -1.74 -8.03 -52.88
CA PRO A 127 -1.96 -8.65 -54.18
C PRO A 127 -2.23 -7.56 -55.22
N LYS A 128 -1.26 -7.33 -56.12
CA LYS A 128 -1.46 -6.50 -57.33
C LYS A 128 -2.52 -7.16 -58.22
N MET A 129 -3.71 -6.58 -58.26
CA MET A 129 -4.77 -6.98 -59.20
C MET A 129 -4.30 -6.76 -60.63
N ARG A 130 -4.28 -7.83 -61.43
CA ARG A 130 -4.08 -7.76 -62.89
C ARG A 130 -5.44 -7.50 -63.55
N PHE A 131 -5.55 -6.42 -64.32
CA PHE A 131 -6.69 -6.19 -65.20
C PHE A 131 -6.41 -6.85 -66.55
N ILE A 132 -7.37 -7.65 -67.02
CA ILE A 132 -7.39 -8.26 -68.35
C ILE A 132 -7.95 -7.23 -69.32
N HIS A 133 -7.17 -6.82 -70.31
CA HIS A 133 -7.59 -5.95 -71.41
C HIS A 133 -8.42 -6.76 -72.43
N HIS A 134 -9.54 -6.17 -72.89
CA HIS A 134 -10.26 -6.56 -74.10
C HIS A 134 -9.99 -5.51 -75.18
#